data_AF-A0AAW0MTB9-F1
#
_entry.id   AF-A0AAW0MTB9-F1
#
_cell.length_a   1.000
_cell.length_b   1.000
_cell.length_c   1.000
_cell.angle_alpha   90.00
_cell.angle_beta   90.00
_cell.angle_gamma   90.00
#
_symmetry.space_group_name_H-M   'P 1'
#
loop_
_entity.id
_entity.type
_entity.pdbx_description
1 polymer ?
#
loop_
_entity_poly.entity_id
_entity_poly.type
_entity_poly.pdbx_seq_one_letter_code
_entity_poly.pdbx_strand_id
1 'polypeptide(L)'
;MELRALGIVSAVVSLRNAPEVQRILQVDDSGNSMFQLLGRNEEEDLRRIRSCAVCYDPCTPAEICSFVQDRPASLDLDLALVVDGSREVPQDEFQGFQELLGSVASQVQLSPAPQRPASGQVRLSLVQMSGATPTLEFGLSQYQNQEQVRGHVLQKLVQQRGASAVGQTLEFTLKEVRGGGETEGGERRRRERERERRERGASAVGQTLEFTLKEVRGERERGGGEREEGRREREKEREGGRGEREREEEETGRRRE
;
A
#
# COMPACT_ATOMS: atom_id res chain seq x y z
N MET A 1 -14.80 2.23 4.53
CA MET A 1 -14.97 3.43 3.68
C MET A 1 -14.77 4.67 4.54
N GLU A 2 -13.52 5.11 4.75
CA GLU A 2 -13.24 6.35 5.50
C GLU A 2 -12.41 7.38 4.72
N LEU A 3 -11.68 7.01 3.65
CA LEU A 3 -10.82 7.93 2.88
C LEU A 3 -11.61 9.03 2.14
N ARG A 4 -12.78 8.70 1.61
CA ARG A 4 -13.65 9.65 0.87
C ARG A 4 -14.10 10.82 1.73
N ALA A 5 -14.48 10.56 3.00
CA ALA A 5 -14.87 11.61 3.93
C ALA A 5 -13.73 12.57 4.28
N LEU A 6 -12.49 12.17 3.96
CA LEU A 6 -11.27 12.94 4.23
C LEU A 6 -10.77 13.71 3.00
N GLY A 7 -11.48 13.63 1.87
CA GLY A 7 -11.03 14.25 0.61
C GLY A 7 -9.75 13.62 0.07
N ILE A 8 -9.47 12.36 0.43
CA ILE A 8 -8.27 11.65 0.00
C ILE A 8 -8.53 10.94 -1.30
N VAL A 9 -7.63 11.17 -2.26
CA VAL A 9 -7.62 10.45 -3.53
C VAL A 9 -6.59 9.34 -3.41
N SER A 10 -7.03 8.10 -3.65
CA SER A 10 -6.19 6.90 -3.53
C SER A 10 -5.90 6.30 -4.89
N ALA A 11 -4.64 6.08 -5.22
CA ALA A 11 -4.27 5.42 -6.47
C ALA A 11 -3.40 4.21 -6.18
N VAL A 12 -3.82 3.05 -6.69
CA VAL A 12 -3.10 1.79 -6.54
C VAL A 12 -2.42 1.45 -7.84
N VAL A 13 -1.09 1.28 -7.79
CA VAL A 13 -0.31 0.81 -8.94
C VAL A 13 0.19 -0.59 -8.65
N SER A 14 0.04 -1.48 -9.62
CA SER A 14 0.48 -2.85 -9.49
C SER A 14 1.31 -3.26 -10.69
N LEU A 15 2.38 -4.02 -10.46
CA LEU A 15 3.20 -4.65 -11.51
C LEU A 15 2.55 -5.95 -12.04
N ARG A 16 1.53 -6.45 -11.33
CA ARG A 16 0.85 -7.71 -11.62
C ARG A 16 -0.66 -7.52 -11.63
N ASN A 17 -1.35 -8.33 -12.41
CA ASN A 17 -2.80 -8.28 -12.45
C ASN A 17 -3.39 -8.66 -11.09
N ALA A 18 -4.18 -7.76 -10.49
CA ALA A 18 -4.79 -7.92 -9.17
C ALA A 18 -6.31 -7.67 -9.25
N PRO A 19 -7.09 -8.59 -9.83
CA PRO A 19 -8.52 -8.39 -10.10
C PRO A 19 -9.36 -8.23 -8.84
N GLU A 20 -8.92 -8.78 -7.70
CA GLU A 20 -9.59 -8.59 -6.41
C GLU A 20 -9.47 -7.14 -5.92
N VAL A 21 -8.27 -6.56 -6.00
CA VAL A 21 -8.03 -5.16 -5.63
C VAL A 21 -8.76 -4.22 -6.56
N GLN A 22 -8.69 -4.48 -7.86
CA GLN A 22 -9.38 -3.70 -8.87
C GLN A 22 -10.90 -3.68 -8.60
N ARG A 23 -11.51 -4.84 -8.29
CA ARG A 23 -12.94 -4.91 -7.96
C ARG A 23 -13.29 -4.10 -6.72
N ILE A 24 -12.48 -4.19 -5.65
CA ILE A 24 -12.73 -3.46 -4.41
C ILE A 24 -12.66 -1.94 -4.63
N LEU A 25 -11.72 -1.46 -5.44
CA LEU A 25 -11.59 -0.04 -5.75
C LEU A 25 -12.69 0.46 -6.70
N GLN A 26 -13.17 -0.40 -7.61
CA GLN A 26 -14.27 -0.05 -8.53
C GLN A 26 -15.64 0.10 -7.84
N VAL A 27 -15.78 -0.35 -6.59
CA VAL A 27 -17.00 -0.12 -5.77
C VAL A 27 -17.12 1.36 -5.36
N ASP A 28 -16.03 2.14 -5.47
CA ASP A 28 -16.07 3.58 -5.22
C ASP A 28 -16.45 4.36 -6.48
N ASP A 29 -17.73 4.68 -6.57
CA ASP A 29 -18.29 5.48 -7.68
C ASP A 29 -17.89 6.97 -7.62
N SER A 30 -17.12 7.41 -6.61
CA SER A 30 -16.75 8.82 -6.45
C SER A 30 -15.60 9.26 -7.38
N GLY A 31 -14.91 8.33 -8.02
CA GLY A 31 -13.73 8.62 -8.85
C GLY A 31 -12.52 9.13 -8.06
N ASN A 32 -12.55 9.00 -6.72
CA ASN A 32 -11.42 9.31 -5.85
C ASN A 32 -10.48 8.12 -5.67
N SER A 33 -10.84 6.94 -6.16
CA SER A 33 -9.95 5.80 -6.20
C SER A 33 -9.71 5.30 -7.62
N MET A 34 -8.49 4.84 -7.88
CA MET A 34 -8.12 4.28 -9.17
C MET A 34 -7.11 3.15 -9.01
N PHE A 35 -7.18 2.20 -9.94
CA PHE A 35 -6.24 1.09 -10.07
C PHE A 35 -5.54 1.16 -11.42
N GLN A 36 -4.22 1.06 -11.43
CA GLN A 36 -3.41 1.00 -12.64
C GLN A 36 -2.52 -0.25 -12.61
N LEU A 37 -2.69 -1.10 -13.61
CA LEU A 37 -1.76 -2.18 -13.90
C LEU A 37 -0.65 -1.63 -14.80
N LEU A 38 0.61 -1.83 -14.42
CA LEU A 38 1.74 -1.51 -15.27
C LEU A 38 1.98 -2.64 -16.27
N GLY A 39 2.07 -2.26 -17.54
CA GLY A 39 2.38 -3.11 -18.67
C GLY A 39 3.78 -2.83 -19.20
N ARG A 40 3.91 -2.80 -20.53
CA ARG A 40 5.20 -2.57 -21.20
C ARG A 40 5.54 -1.09 -21.36
N ASN A 41 4.54 -0.21 -21.30
CA ASN A 41 4.69 1.22 -21.51
C ASN A 41 4.29 1.98 -20.25
N GLU A 42 5.19 2.01 -19.28
CA GLU A 42 4.94 2.57 -17.96
C GLU A 42 4.53 4.05 -18.01
N GLU A 43 5.08 4.82 -18.95
CA GLU A 43 4.74 6.24 -19.09
C GLU A 43 3.28 6.43 -19.50
N GLU A 44 2.79 5.59 -20.40
CA GLU A 44 1.39 5.59 -20.82
C GLU A 44 0.47 5.07 -19.70
N ASP A 45 0.89 4.02 -18.99
CA ASP A 45 0.13 3.47 -17.88
C ASP A 45 0.00 4.49 -16.73
N LEU A 46 1.08 5.20 -16.40
CA LEU A 46 1.08 6.21 -15.34
C LEU A 46 0.42 7.52 -15.75
N ARG A 47 0.19 7.75 -17.05
CA ARG A 47 -0.50 8.94 -17.55
C ARG A 47 -1.85 9.14 -16.86
N ARG A 48 -2.61 8.06 -16.66
CA ARG A 48 -3.92 8.12 -16.02
C ARG A 48 -3.82 8.62 -14.58
N ILE A 49 -2.87 8.08 -13.82
CA ILE A 49 -2.63 8.49 -12.45
C ILE A 49 -2.13 9.93 -12.38
N ARG A 50 -1.19 10.29 -13.23
CA ARG A 50 -0.66 11.65 -13.29
C ARG A 50 -1.77 12.65 -13.58
N SER A 51 -2.56 12.43 -14.62
CA SER A 51 -3.62 13.34 -15.02
C SER A 51 -4.81 13.37 -14.07
N CYS A 52 -5.19 12.22 -13.48
CA CYS A 52 -6.45 12.13 -12.73
C CYS A 52 -6.26 12.14 -11.21
N ALA A 53 -5.07 11.85 -10.68
CA ALA A 53 -4.78 11.90 -9.25
C ALA A 53 -3.92 13.12 -8.89
N VAL A 54 -2.77 13.29 -9.53
CA VAL A 54 -1.75 14.29 -9.13
C VAL A 54 -2.01 15.67 -9.73
N CYS A 55 -2.27 15.72 -11.04
CA CYS A 55 -2.38 16.95 -11.82
C CYS A 55 -3.82 17.14 -12.34
N TYR A 56 -4.81 16.71 -11.56
CA TYR A 56 -6.20 16.84 -11.95
C TYR A 56 -6.59 18.31 -12.00
N ASP A 57 -6.99 18.76 -13.18
CA ASP A 57 -7.55 20.09 -13.39
C ASP A 57 -9.09 20.01 -13.40
N PRO A 58 -9.78 20.49 -12.36
CA PRO A 58 -11.24 20.54 -12.36
C PRO A 58 -11.81 21.55 -13.36
N CYS A 59 -11.01 22.53 -13.81
CA CYS A 59 -11.43 23.54 -14.77
C CYS A 59 -11.42 22.99 -16.21
N THR A 60 -10.39 22.20 -16.54
CA THR A 60 -10.27 21.52 -17.84
C THR A 60 -9.91 20.03 -17.67
N PRO A 61 -10.86 19.19 -17.22
CA PRO A 61 -10.57 17.79 -16.98
C PRO A 61 -10.24 17.07 -18.28
N ALA A 62 -9.15 16.30 -18.27
CA ALA A 62 -8.80 15.43 -19.39
C ALA A 62 -9.90 14.39 -19.62
N GLU A 63 -10.14 14.00 -20.88
CA GLU A 63 -11.19 13.03 -21.25
C GLU A 63 -11.05 11.70 -20.48
N ILE A 64 -9.80 11.27 -20.26
CA ILE A 64 -9.44 10.07 -19.48
C ILE A 64 -9.85 10.16 -18.00
N CYS A 65 -10.18 11.34 -17.48
CA CYS A 65 -10.59 11.60 -16.10
C CYS A 65 -12.09 11.90 -15.98
N SER A 66 -12.89 11.62 -17.01
CA SER A 66 -14.35 11.86 -17.03
C SER A 66 -15.14 11.16 -15.92
N PHE A 67 -14.55 10.15 -15.29
CA PHE A 67 -15.14 9.43 -14.15
C PHE A 67 -14.99 10.17 -12.80
N VAL A 68 -14.15 11.20 -12.73
CA VAL A 68 -13.91 11.98 -11.49
C VAL A 68 -15.07 12.96 -11.28
N GLN A 69 -15.71 12.90 -10.11
CA GLN A 69 -16.85 13.75 -9.76
C GLN A 69 -16.50 14.72 -8.62
N ASP A 70 -16.92 15.99 -8.73
CA ASP A 70 -16.92 17.00 -7.66
C ASP A 70 -15.63 17.11 -6.84
N ARG A 71 -14.45 17.07 -7.49
CA ARG A 71 -13.18 17.31 -6.81
C ARG A 71 -12.87 18.82 -6.75
N PRO A 72 -12.67 19.40 -5.56
CA PRO A 72 -12.34 20.81 -5.44
C PRO A 72 -10.95 21.10 -6.03
N ALA A 73 -10.76 22.30 -6.56
CA ALA A 73 -9.44 22.79 -6.94
C ALA A 73 -8.62 23.08 -5.67
N SER A 74 -7.60 22.28 -5.40
CA SER A 74 -6.60 22.59 -4.38
C SER A 74 -5.29 22.97 -5.06
N LEU A 75 -4.66 24.03 -4.58
CA LEU A 75 -3.32 24.41 -5.00
C LEU A 75 -2.25 23.69 -4.17
N ASP A 76 -2.60 23.24 -2.96
CA ASP A 76 -1.71 22.50 -2.07
C ASP A 76 -1.99 21.00 -2.17
N LEU A 77 -0.91 20.22 -2.23
CA LEU A 77 -0.93 18.79 -2.45
C LEU A 77 0.06 18.07 -1.56
N ASP A 78 -0.46 17.21 -0.69
CA ASP A 78 0.36 16.27 0.08
C ASP A 78 0.32 14.89 -0.57
N LEU A 79 1.48 14.42 -1.01
CA LEU A 79 1.65 13.12 -1.62
C LEU A 79 2.26 12.13 -0.62
N ALA A 80 1.53 11.06 -0.30
CA ALA A 80 2.09 9.90 0.38
C ALA A 80 2.26 8.74 -0.58
N LEU A 81 3.50 8.33 -0.76
CA LEU A 81 3.85 7.11 -1.46
C LEU A 81 3.95 5.97 -0.44
N VAL A 82 3.26 4.87 -0.68
CA VAL A 82 3.32 3.66 0.13
C VAL A 82 3.86 2.54 -0.75
N VAL A 83 4.98 1.97 -0.35
CA VAL A 83 5.63 0.87 -1.06
C VAL A 83 5.51 -0.44 -0.29
N ASP A 84 5.25 -1.53 -1.00
CA ASP A 84 5.25 -2.86 -0.42
C ASP A 84 6.69 -3.34 -0.21
N GLY A 85 7.16 -3.25 1.03
CA GLY A 85 8.46 -3.74 1.47
C GLY A 85 8.41 -5.13 2.11
N SER A 86 7.30 -5.85 1.94
CA SER A 86 7.09 -7.15 2.57
C SER A 86 8.00 -8.22 1.98
N ARG A 87 8.20 -9.31 2.72
CA ARG A 87 8.97 -10.48 2.26
C ARG A 87 8.30 -11.23 1.11
N GLU A 88 7.00 -11.03 0.92
CA GLU A 88 6.23 -11.62 -0.15
C GLU A 88 6.59 -11.02 -1.52
N VAL A 89 7.11 -9.79 -1.55
CA VAL A 89 7.57 -9.10 -2.76
C VAL A 89 8.98 -9.55 -3.13
N PRO A 90 9.19 -10.06 -4.36
CA PRO A 90 10.53 -10.37 -4.88
C PRO A 90 11.45 -9.15 -4.96
N GLN A 91 12.76 -9.37 -4.86
CA GLN A 91 13.73 -8.27 -4.82
C GLN A 91 13.79 -7.46 -6.13
N ASP A 92 13.66 -8.15 -7.27
CA ASP A 92 13.57 -7.55 -8.60
C ASP A 92 12.31 -6.69 -8.75
N GLU A 93 11.18 -7.13 -8.20
CA GLU A 93 9.96 -6.32 -8.16
C GLU A 93 10.09 -5.11 -7.25
N PHE A 94 10.74 -5.27 -6.09
CA PHE A 94 11.04 -4.14 -5.21
C PHE A 94 11.92 -3.09 -5.91
N GLN A 95 12.93 -3.53 -6.67
CA GLN A 95 13.73 -2.62 -7.49
C GLN A 95 12.89 -1.92 -8.56
N GLY A 96 11.97 -2.63 -9.21
CA GLY A 96 11.00 -2.04 -10.15
C GLY A 96 10.17 -0.93 -9.47
N PHE A 97 9.74 -1.13 -8.23
CA PHE A 97 9.08 -0.07 -7.45
C PHE A 97 10.00 1.11 -7.16
N GLN A 98 11.29 0.91 -6.88
CA GLN A 98 12.23 2.01 -6.69
C GLN A 98 12.36 2.86 -7.97
N GLU A 99 12.46 2.22 -9.13
CA GLU A 99 12.54 2.88 -10.42
C GLU A 99 11.26 3.67 -10.72
N LEU A 100 10.10 3.03 -10.50
CA LEU A 100 8.79 3.66 -10.63
C LEU A 100 8.64 4.89 -9.73
N LEU A 101 8.91 4.75 -8.43
CA LEU A 101 8.78 5.84 -7.47
C LEU A 101 9.78 6.96 -7.78
N GLY A 102 10.98 6.63 -8.26
CA GLY A 102 11.96 7.60 -8.74
C GLY A 102 11.47 8.38 -9.96
N SER A 103 10.74 7.73 -10.87
CA SER A 103 10.10 8.36 -12.03
C SER A 103 8.92 9.24 -11.65
N VAL A 104 8.09 8.82 -10.68
CA VAL A 104 7.01 9.67 -10.15
C VAL A 104 7.59 10.90 -9.45
N ALA A 105 8.61 10.69 -8.60
CA ALA A 105 9.25 11.77 -7.86
C ALA A 105 9.88 12.83 -8.79
N SER A 106 10.42 12.44 -9.95
CA SER A 106 11.01 13.37 -10.91
C SER A 106 9.97 14.26 -11.62
N GLN A 107 8.71 13.82 -11.68
CA GLN A 107 7.64 14.52 -12.39
C GLN A 107 6.86 15.50 -11.50
N VAL A 108 7.03 15.43 -10.18
CA VAL A 108 6.30 16.24 -9.21
C VAL A 108 7.10 17.47 -8.82
N GLN A 109 6.56 18.67 -9.03
CA GLN A 109 7.23 19.92 -8.64
C GLN A 109 7.09 20.19 -7.13
N LEU A 110 8.09 19.78 -6.35
CA LEU A 110 8.07 19.94 -4.90
C LEU A 110 8.23 21.40 -4.46
N SER A 111 7.68 21.68 -3.29
CA SER A 111 7.80 22.97 -2.62
C SER A 111 9.26 23.24 -2.22
N PRO A 112 9.85 24.39 -2.59
CA PRO A 112 11.19 24.76 -2.16
C PRO A 112 11.27 25.11 -0.68
N ALA A 113 10.14 25.29 0.00
CA ALA A 113 10.07 25.62 1.43
C ALA A 113 8.91 24.89 2.12
N PRO A 114 8.95 23.55 2.24
CA PRO A 114 7.82 22.73 2.72
C PRO A 114 7.48 22.92 4.20
N GLN A 115 8.30 23.69 4.92
CA GLN A 115 8.13 24.07 6.34
C GLN A 115 7.46 25.44 6.52
N ARG A 116 7.40 26.27 5.47
CA ARG A 116 6.80 27.61 5.52
C ARG A 116 5.42 27.55 4.87
N PRO A 117 4.36 28.14 5.47
CA PRO A 117 3.06 28.23 4.81
C PRO A 117 3.19 29.01 3.51
N ALA A 118 2.79 28.39 2.40
CA ALA A 118 2.65 29.03 1.09
C ALA A 118 1.46 28.40 0.37
N SER A 119 0.91 29.09 -0.63
CA SER A 119 -0.04 28.49 -1.57
C SER A 119 0.70 27.79 -2.71
N GLY A 120 0.18 26.70 -3.23
CA GLY A 120 0.81 25.96 -4.32
C GLY A 120 1.82 24.92 -3.84
N GLN A 121 1.70 24.45 -2.60
CA GLN A 121 2.69 23.58 -2.00
C GLN A 121 2.46 22.12 -2.36
N VAL A 122 3.39 21.54 -3.12
CA VAL A 122 3.45 20.08 -3.26
C VAL A 122 4.51 19.53 -2.30
N ARG A 123 4.12 18.57 -1.47
CA ARG A 123 4.97 17.88 -0.50
C ARG A 123 4.87 16.38 -0.70
N LEU A 124 5.92 15.64 -0.35
CA LEU A 124 6.01 14.23 -0.65
C LEU A 124 6.59 13.47 0.54
N SER A 125 5.96 12.35 0.88
CA SER A 125 6.36 11.42 1.92
C SER A 125 6.41 10.00 1.36
N LEU A 126 7.23 9.15 1.97
CA LEU A 126 7.34 7.74 1.61
C LEU A 126 7.22 6.89 2.87
N VAL A 127 6.30 5.94 2.83
CA VAL A 127 6.08 4.93 3.85
C VAL A 127 6.35 3.57 3.22
N GLN A 128 7.09 2.74 3.93
CA GLN A 128 7.33 1.35 3.55
C GLN A 128 6.50 0.42 4.43
N MET A 129 5.76 -0.49 3.79
CA MET A 129 5.07 -1.57 4.49
C MET A 129 6.08 -2.63 4.94
N SER A 130 6.20 -2.80 6.27
CA SER A 130 7.28 -3.60 6.88
C SER A 130 6.80 -4.44 8.07
N GLY A 131 5.63 -5.08 7.98
CA GLY A 131 5.04 -5.85 9.08
C GLY A 131 4.12 -5.04 9.96
N ALA A 132 3.98 -5.43 11.22
CA ALA A 132 3.05 -4.81 12.17
C ALA A 132 3.32 -3.31 12.41
N THR A 133 4.57 -2.87 12.20
CA THR A 133 4.97 -1.47 12.30
C THR A 133 5.51 -1.01 10.93
N PRO A 134 4.76 -0.16 10.21
CA PRO A 134 5.23 0.47 8.98
C PRO A 134 6.43 1.40 9.25
N THR A 135 7.30 1.56 8.26
CA THR A 135 8.48 2.43 8.35
C THR A 135 8.22 3.73 7.60
N LEU A 136 8.40 4.87 8.26
CA LEU A 136 8.46 6.18 7.59
C LEU A 136 9.88 6.41 7.05
N GLU A 137 10.05 6.32 5.73
CA GLU A 137 11.34 6.52 5.06
C GLU A 137 11.70 8.01 5.01
N PHE A 138 10.70 8.85 4.75
CA PHE A 138 10.78 10.29 4.92
C PHE A 138 9.40 10.95 4.97
N GLY A 139 9.30 12.04 5.72
CA GLY A 139 8.07 12.83 5.88
C GLY A 139 7.92 13.96 4.85
N LEU A 140 6.72 14.56 4.81
CA LEU A 140 6.30 15.60 3.85
C LEU A 140 7.23 16.82 3.79
N SER A 141 7.94 17.13 4.88
CA SER A 141 8.78 18.33 4.98
C SER A 141 10.29 18.05 4.91
N GLN A 142 10.69 16.81 4.60
CA GLN A 142 12.09 16.41 4.59
C GLN A 142 12.84 16.88 3.35
N TYR A 143 12.19 16.86 2.18
CA TYR A 143 12.82 17.15 0.89
C TYR A 143 12.20 18.37 0.21
N GLN A 144 13.03 19.11 -0.53
CA GLN A 144 12.68 20.40 -1.15
C GLN A 144 12.79 20.37 -2.68
N ASN A 145 13.38 19.30 -3.24
CA ASN A 145 13.53 19.13 -4.67
C ASN A 145 13.44 17.65 -5.08
N GLN A 146 13.12 17.41 -6.36
CA GLN A 146 12.88 16.06 -6.88
C GLN A 146 14.13 15.17 -6.84
N GLU A 147 15.32 15.75 -7.05
CA GLU A 147 16.58 15.00 -7.09
C GLU A 147 16.90 14.37 -5.74
N GLN A 148 16.60 15.06 -4.64
CA GLN A 148 16.77 14.52 -3.28
C GLN A 148 15.85 13.33 -3.02
N VAL A 149 14.58 13.43 -3.41
CA VAL A 149 13.62 12.33 -3.28
C VAL A 149 14.06 11.15 -4.14
N ARG A 150 14.36 11.40 -5.43
CA ARG A 150 14.83 10.37 -6.36
C ARG A 150 16.10 9.70 -5.86
N GLY A 151 17.07 10.46 -5.36
CA GLY A 151 18.29 9.93 -4.76
C GLY A 151 18.03 9.05 -3.54
N HIS A 152 17.08 9.45 -2.67
CA HIS A 152 16.67 8.61 -1.54
C HIS A 152 16.06 7.29 -2.02
N VAL A 153 15.07 7.35 -2.91
CA VAL A 153 14.33 6.18 -3.40
C VAL A 153 15.27 5.19 -4.09
N LEU A 154 16.17 5.67 -4.95
CA LEU A 154 17.02 4.78 -5.75
C LEU A 154 18.27 4.27 -5.02
N GLN A 155 18.76 4.98 -3.99
CA GLN A 155 20.07 4.65 -3.38
C GLN A 155 19.99 4.28 -1.90
N LYS A 156 18.96 4.73 -1.18
CA LYS A 156 18.86 4.56 0.28
C LYS A 156 17.71 3.67 0.72
N LEU A 157 16.67 3.56 -0.09
CA LEU A 157 15.54 2.71 0.22
C LEU A 157 15.94 1.23 0.18
N VAL A 158 15.71 0.52 1.28
CA VAL A 158 16.03 -0.91 1.41
C VAL A 158 14.77 -1.66 1.82
N GLN A 159 14.52 -2.81 1.19
CA GLN A 159 13.39 -3.68 1.48
C GLN A 159 13.48 -4.26 2.91
N GLN A 160 12.47 -4.01 3.74
CA GLN A 160 12.48 -4.45 5.15
C GLN A 160 12.11 -5.94 5.34
N ARG A 161 11.50 -6.58 4.34
CA ARG A 161 11.08 -7.99 4.36
C ARG A 161 10.19 -8.36 5.56
N GLY A 162 9.36 -7.40 6.00
CA GLY A 162 8.34 -7.62 7.02
C GLY A 162 7.14 -8.40 6.49
N ALA A 163 6.14 -8.64 7.32
CA ALA A 163 4.86 -9.18 6.86
C ALA A 163 4.05 -8.13 6.08
N SER A 164 3.18 -8.55 5.16
CA SER A 164 2.18 -7.66 4.57
C SER A 164 1.14 -7.25 5.61
N ALA A 165 0.92 -5.95 5.79
CA ALA A 165 0.06 -5.36 6.83
C ALA A 165 -0.61 -4.07 6.33
N VAL A 166 -1.34 -4.18 5.22
CA VAL A 166 -1.83 -3.04 4.43
C VAL A 166 -2.75 -2.12 5.23
N GLY A 167 -3.64 -2.69 6.05
CA GLY A 167 -4.55 -1.90 6.89
C GLY A 167 -3.79 -1.02 7.89
N GLN A 168 -2.81 -1.61 8.59
CA GLN A 168 -1.97 -0.89 9.55
C GLN A 168 -1.10 0.16 8.85
N THR A 169 -0.56 -0.16 7.67
CA THR A 169 0.20 0.80 6.86
C THR A 169 -0.66 1.98 6.44
N LEU A 170 -1.88 1.73 5.96
CA LEU A 170 -2.81 2.80 5.59
C LEU A 170 -3.14 3.70 6.78
N GLU A 171 -3.48 3.12 7.93
CA GLU A 171 -3.76 3.91 9.15
C GLU A 171 -2.56 4.75 9.61
N PHE A 172 -1.34 4.19 9.51
CA PHE A 172 -0.11 4.91 9.81
C PHE A 172 0.13 6.07 8.84
N THR A 173 0.01 5.83 7.53
CA THR A 173 0.17 6.85 6.49
C THR A 173 -0.78 8.03 6.70
N LEU A 174 -2.05 7.73 6.99
CA LEU A 174 -3.05 8.76 7.27
C LEU A 174 -2.69 9.62 8.48
N LYS A 175 -2.11 9.02 9.53
CA LYS A 175 -1.64 9.75 10.70
C LYS A 175 -0.44 10.64 10.35
N GLU A 176 0.53 10.13 9.60
CA GLU A 176 1.72 10.90 9.24
C GLU A 176 1.41 12.09 8.33
N VAL A 177 0.54 11.90 7.32
CA VAL A 177 0.20 12.96 6.38
C VAL A 177 -0.67 14.03 7.04
N ARG A 178 -1.65 13.63 7.86
CA ARG A 178 -2.55 14.60 8.53
C ARG A 178 -1.90 15.24 9.76
N GLY A 179 -0.99 14.52 10.42
CA GLY A 179 -0.34 14.91 11.66
C GLY A 179 0.95 15.71 11.46
N GLY A 180 1.62 15.59 10.31
CA GLY A 180 2.91 16.24 10.10
C GLY A 180 3.91 15.82 11.18
N GLY A 181 4.30 14.54 11.23
CA GLY A 181 5.34 14.01 12.10
C GLY A 181 5.06 14.18 13.59
N GLU A 182 4.22 13.33 14.15
CA GLU A 182 4.05 13.20 15.60
C GLU A 182 5.23 12.40 16.19
N THR A 183 6.42 13.00 16.17
CA THR A 183 7.46 12.63 17.16
C THR A 183 7.01 13.18 18.51
N GLU A 184 7.24 12.43 19.60
CA GLU A 184 6.77 12.72 20.98
C GLU A 184 7.20 14.08 21.57
N GLY A 185 7.93 14.93 20.81
CA GLY A 185 8.18 16.34 21.12
C GLY A 185 7.20 17.35 20.49
N GLY A 186 6.30 16.89 19.61
CA GLY A 186 5.42 17.74 18.78
C GLY A 186 4.16 18.24 19.49
N GLU A 187 3.67 17.53 20.52
CA GLU A 187 2.41 17.83 21.20
C GLU A 187 2.40 19.21 21.87
N ARG A 188 3.54 19.65 22.43
CA ARG A 188 3.70 21.00 23.00
C ARG A 188 3.63 22.08 21.92
N ARG A 189 4.25 21.85 20.76
CA ARG A 189 4.26 22.81 19.63
C ARG A 189 2.91 22.86 18.92
N ARG A 190 2.16 21.76 18.90
CA ARG A 190 0.78 21.69 18.38
C ARG A 190 -0.18 22.52 19.21
N ARG A 191 -0.11 22.43 20.55
CA ARG A 191 -0.94 23.26 21.44
C ARG A 191 -0.67 24.76 21.29
N GLU A 192 0.58 25.14 21.03
CA GLU A 192 0.97 26.54 20.81
C GLU A 192 0.50 27.04 19.43
N ARG A 193 0.67 26.23 18.36
CA ARG A 193 0.21 26.58 17.00
C ARG A 193 -1.31 26.52 16.83
N GLU A 194 -2.01 25.61 17.51
CA GLU A 194 -3.48 25.56 17.52
C GLU A 194 -4.09 26.76 18.26
N ARG A 195 -3.41 27.26 19.30
CA ARG A 195 -3.80 28.48 20.01
C ARG A 195 -3.63 29.72 19.12
N GLU A 196 -2.52 29.84 18.41
CA GLU A 196 -2.31 30.91 17.42
C GLU A 196 -3.24 30.80 16.19
N ARG A 197 -3.63 29.58 15.78
CA ARG A 197 -4.57 29.36 14.66
C ARG A 197 -6.01 29.74 15.02
N ARG A 198 -6.43 29.49 16.26
CA ARG A 198 -7.74 29.96 16.77
C ARG A 198 -7.83 31.49 16.81
N GLU A 199 -6.70 32.18 16.98
CA GLU A 199 -6.63 33.64 16.95
C GLU A 199 -6.59 34.23 15.53
N ARG A 200 -6.19 33.46 14.51
CA ARG A 200 -6.01 33.95 13.12
C ARG A 200 -7.09 33.50 12.12
N GLY A 201 -8.07 32.68 12.52
CA GLY A 201 -9.25 32.37 11.69
C GLY A 201 -8.96 31.71 10.33
N ALA A 202 -7.80 31.07 10.13
CA ALA A 202 -7.42 30.49 8.84
C ALA A 202 -7.85 29.01 8.74
N SER A 203 -8.88 28.76 7.94
CA SER A 203 -9.26 27.42 7.45
C SER A 203 -8.31 27.03 6.31
N ALA A 204 -7.53 25.96 6.48
CA ALA A 204 -6.72 25.39 5.42
C ALA A 204 -7.17 23.94 5.18
N VAL A 205 -7.91 23.74 4.08
CA VAL A 205 -8.26 22.42 3.55
C VAL A 205 -7.15 22.06 2.56
N GLY A 206 -6.19 21.23 2.99
CA GLY A 206 -5.18 20.65 2.08
C GLY A 206 -5.67 19.32 1.52
N GLN A 207 -5.42 19.04 0.24
CA GLN A 207 -5.68 17.72 -0.35
C GLN A 207 -4.53 16.76 -0.05
N THR A 208 -4.89 15.55 0.39
CA THR A 208 -3.96 14.45 0.64
C THR A 208 -4.19 13.36 -0.41
N LEU A 209 -3.16 13.02 -1.15
CA LEU A 209 -3.13 11.92 -2.11
C LEU A 209 -2.34 10.76 -1.50
N GLU A 210 -2.90 9.56 -1.52
CA GLU A 210 -2.18 8.34 -1.13
C GLU A 210 -2.00 7.41 -2.32
N PHE A 211 -0.76 7.02 -2.57
CA PHE A 211 -0.39 6.01 -3.54
C PHE A 211 -0.06 4.72 -2.81
N THR A 212 -0.87 3.68 -2.95
CA THR A 212 -0.57 2.37 -2.39
C THR A 212 -0.10 1.43 -3.48
N LEU A 213 1.18 1.10 -3.52
CA LEU A 213 1.69 0.01 -4.34
C LEU A 213 1.37 -1.30 -3.63
N LYS A 214 0.55 -2.17 -4.25
CA LYS A 214 0.12 -3.43 -3.64
C LYS A 214 0.26 -4.61 -4.61
N GLU A 215 0.82 -5.70 -4.12
CA GLU A 215 0.49 -7.06 -4.59
C GLU A 215 -0.55 -7.67 -3.63
N VAL A 216 -1.67 -8.16 -4.17
CA VAL A 216 -2.53 -9.13 -3.45
C VAL A 216 -2.36 -10.45 -4.15
N ARG A 217 -1.64 -11.36 -3.51
CA ARG A 217 -1.92 -12.77 -3.70
C ARG A 217 -3.29 -13.03 -3.09
N GLY A 218 -4.21 -13.56 -3.90
CA GLY A 218 -5.47 -14.09 -3.41
C GLY A 218 -5.16 -15.05 -2.26
N GLU A 219 -5.61 -14.69 -1.07
CA GLU A 219 -5.73 -15.64 0.01
C GLU A 219 -6.73 -16.68 -0.50
N ARG A 220 -6.21 -17.85 -0.91
CA ARG A 220 -7.03 -19.05 -0.77
C ARG A 220 -7.43 -19.07 0.70
N GLU A 221 -8.69 -18.75 0.96
CA GLU A 221 -9.36 -19.16 2.18
C GLU A 221 -8.91 -20.61 2.41
N ARG A 222 -8.10 -20.81 3.44
CA ARG A 222 -7.99 -22.13 4.04
C ARG A 222 -9.33 -22.37 4.69
N GLY A 223 -10.30 -22.76 3.87
CA GLY A 223 -11.47 -23.48 4.32
C GLY A 223 -10.96 -24.64 5.16
N GLY A 224 -11.09 -24.50 6.47
CA GLY A 224 -10.98 -25.62 7.40
C GLY A 224 -12.11 -26.58 7.05
N GLY A 225 -11.80 -27.58 6.24
CA GLY A 225 -12.81 -28.51 5.76
C GLY A 225 -12.26 -29.80 5.14
N GLU A 226 -10.98 -30.12 5.28
CA GLU A 226 -10.41 -31.39 4.76
C GLU A 226 -9.31 -31.94 5.68
N ARG A 227 -9.62 -32.02 7.00
CA ARG A 227 -8.75 -32.70 7.98
C ARG A 227 -9.42 -33.84 8.73
N GLU A 228 -10.55 -34.36 8.24
CA GLU A 228 -11.20 -35.53 8.85
C GLU A 228 -11.29 -36.78 7.95
N GLU A 229 -10.99 -36.71 6.66
CA GLU A 229 -11.13 -37.89 5.79
C GLU A 229 -9.82 -38.70 5.63
N GLY A 230 -8.67 -38.03 5.52
CA GLY A 230 -7.35 -38.71 5.38
C GLY A 230 -6.79 -39.38 6.64
N ARG A 231 -7.40 -39.15 7.81
CA ARG A 231 -6.99 -39.81 9.08
C ARG A 231 -7.75 -41.11 9.32
N ARG A 232 -8.95 -41.29 8.76
CA ARG A 232 -9.75 -42.52 8.88
C ARG A 232 -9.27 -43.63 7.93
N GLU A 233 -8.64 -43.29 6.80
CA GLU A 233 -8.04 -44.30 5.91
C GLU A 233 -6.70 -44.86 6.43
N ARG A 234 -5.87 -44.03 7.09
CA ARG A 234 -4.57 -44.49 7.65
C ARG A 234 -4.69 -45.28 8.95
N GLU A 235 -5.83 -45.22 9.66
CA GLU A 235 -6.12 -46.09 10.81
C GLU A 235 -6.70 -47.45 10.39
N LYS A 236 -7.46 -47.53 9.29
CA LYS A 236 -7.95 -48.82 8.77
C LYS A 236 -6.85 -49.70 8.16
N GLU A 237 -5.82 -49.12 7.54
CA GLU A 237 -4.68 -49.90 7.03
C GLU A 237 -3.77 -50.46 8.14
N ARG A 238 -3.72 -49.82 9.31
CA ARG A 238 -2.96 -50.31 10.47
C ARG A 238 -3.66 -51.43 11.24
N GLU A 239 -4.99 -51.48 11.22
CA GLU A 239 -5.77 -52.59 11.80
C GLU A 239 -5.88 -53.79 10.84
N GLY A 240 -5.90 -53.57 9.52
CA GLY A 240 -5.87 -54.67 8.53
C GLY A 240 -4.54 -55.44 8.47
N GLY A 241 -3.41 -54.76 8.68
CA GLY A 241 -2.07 -55.38 8.61
C GLY A 241 -1.64 -56.17 9.85
N ARG A 242 -2.40 -56.13 10.96
CA ARG A 242 -2.14 -56.96 12.15
C ARG A 242 -2.82 -58.34 12.10
N GLY A 243 -3.90 -58.50 11.32
CA GLY A 243 -4.61 -59.77 11.20
C GLY A 243 -3.94 -60.80 10.26
N GLU A 244 -3.13 -60.34 9.30
CA GLU A 244 -2.45 -61.25 8.34
C GLU A 244 -1.11 -61.78 8.85
N ARG A 245 -0.43 -61.08 9.78
CA ARG A 245 0.83 -61.57 10.39
C ARG A 245 0.62 -62.63 11.48
N GLU A 246 -0.55 -62.67 12.13
CA GLU A 246 -0.86 -63.70 13.13
C GLU A 246 -1.39 -65.01 12.51
N ARG A 247 -1.74 -65.03 11.21
CA ARG A 247 -2.16 -66.27 10.52
C ARG A 247 -1.02 -67.03 9.82
N GLU A 248 0.09 -66.38 9.49
CA GLU A 248 1.26 -67.07 8.88
C GLU A 248 2.16 -67.78 9.92
N GLU A 249 2.14 -67.37 11.19
CA GLU A 249 2.90 -68.06 12.26
C GLU A 249 2.20 -69.34 12.79
N GLU A 250 0.89 -69.51 12.57
CA GLU A 250 0.18 -70.74 13.00
C GLU A 250 0.23 -71.88 11.96
N GLU A 251 0.48 -71.58 10.68
CA GLU A 251 0.54 -72.60 9.61
C GLU A 251 1.96 -73.18 9.40
N THR A 252 3.01 -72.50 9.88
CA THR A 252 4.39 -73.00 9.86
C THR A 252 4.77 -73.84 11.09
N GLY A 253 3.92 -73.90 12.13
CA GLY A 253 4.11 -74.73 13.32
C GLY A 253 3.59 -76.17 13.23
N ARG A 254 2.79 -76.55 12.22
CA ARG A 254 2.18 -77.89 12.10
C ARG A 254 2.83 -78.84 11.08
N ARG A 255 4.05 -78.53 10.60
CA ARG A 255 4.81 -79.42 9.70
C ARG A 255 6.10 -79.98 10.31
N ARG A 256 6.24 -79.92 11.64
CA ARG A 256 7.30 -80.62 12.37
C ARG A 256 6.76 -81.28 13.64
N GLU A 257 6.02 -82.37 13.45
CA GLU A 257 6.03 -83.57 14.30
C GLU A 257 5.74 -84.79 13.42
#